data_AF-A0A3G1L2E0-F1
#
_entry.id   AF-A0A3G1L2E0-F1
#
_cell.length_a   1.000
_cell.length_b   1.000
_cell.length_c   1.000
_cell.angle_alpha   90.00
_cell.angle_beta   90.00
_cell.angle_gamma   90.00
#
_symmetry.space_group_name_H-M   'P 1'
#
loop_
_entity.id
_entity.type
_entity.pdbx_description
1 polymer ?
#
loop_
_entity_poly.entity_id
_entity_poly.type
_entity_poly.pdbx_seq_one_letter_code
_entity_poly.pdbx_strand_id
1 'polypeptide(L)'
;MATDVMLKQGNVELLQATVLCPGKFIALVSGDVGAVRESVENGYDFDAPFAISKFILPNAHPSILPALTATTTTEVKGSLGLIETVDAASAVIAGDVAAKAAPIHLIEIRLARGMGGKAFVFLCGELPAVEMALNTASHHLAGEGVIIATSVISSPHPRLKF
;
A
#
# COMPACT_ATOMS: atom_id res chain seq x y z
N MET A 1 10.16 10.75 -16.66
CA MET A 1 11.59 10.50 -16.94
C MET A 1 12.18 9.54 -15.91
N ALA A 2 12.11 9.85 -14.61
CA ALA A 2 12.53 8.90 -13.55
C ALA A 2 11.95 7.47 -13.73
N THR A 3 10.66 7.32 -14.00
CA THR A 3 10.05 5.99 -14.28
C THR A 3 10.64 5.30 -15.51
N ASP A 4 11.00 6.03 -16.56
CA ASP A 4 11.64 5.44 -17.75
C ASP A 4 13.05 4.93 -17.40
N VAL A 5 13.78 5.65 -16.55
CA VAL A 5 15.08 5.19 -16.02
C VAL A 5 14.91 3.94 -15.17
N MET A 6 13.94 3.91 -14.25
CA MET A 6 13.63 2.75 -13.43
C MET A 6 13.46 1.47 -14.28
N LEU A 7 12.64 1.54 -15.33
CA LEU A 7 12.33 0.39 -16.19
C LEU A 7 13.50 -0.04 -17.10
N LYS A 8 14.47 0.84 -17.35
CA LYS A 8 15.65 0.52 -18.18
C LYS A 8 16.80 -0.07 -17.38
N GLN A 9 16.88 0.24 -16.08
CA GLN A 9 18.02 -0.14 -15.23
C GLN A 9 17.81 -1.46 -14.47
N GLY A 10 16.58 -1.98 -14.41
CA GLY A 10 16.30 -3.25 -13.75
C GLY A 10 15.26 -4.09 -14.49
N ASN A 11 15.34 -5.41 -14.35
CA ASN A 11 14.28 -6.32 -14.80
C ASN A 11 13.08 -6.25 -13.84
N VAL A 12 12.30 -5.19 -13.97
CA VAL A 12 11.14 -4.88 -13.12
C VAL A 12 9.88 -4.66 -13.95
N GLU A 13 8.74 -4.94 -13.37
CA GLU A 13 7.43 -4.67 -13.95
C GLU A 13 6.85 -3.37 -13.38
N LEU A 14 6.29 -2.53 -14.26
CA LEU A 14 5.57 -1.33 -13.84
C LEU A 14 4.17 -1.70 -13.34
N LEU A 15 3.89 -1.38 -12.07
CA LEU A 15 2.55 -1.54 -11.50
C LEU A 15 1.69 -0.30 -11.72
N GLN A 16 2.26 0.88 -11.48
CA GLN A 16 1.54 2.14 -11.56
C GLN A 16 2.50 3.30 -11.80
N ALA A 17 2.08 4.26 -12.62
CA ALA A 17 2.76 5.53 -12.83
C ALA A 17 1.68 6.62 -12.93
N THR A 18 1.53 7.43 -11.88
CA THR A 18 0.42 8.41 -11.82
C THR A 18 0.78 9.67 -11.05
N VAL A 19 0.03 10.73 -11.30
CA VAL A 19 0.01 11.95 -10.50
C VAL A 19 -0.81 11.72 -9.22
N LEU A 20 -0.35 12.29 -8.11
CA LEU A 20 -1.02 12.37 -6.81
C LEU A 20 -1.27 13.84 -6.46
N CYS A 21 -2.39 14.16 -5.81
CA CYS A 21 -2.71 15.54 -5.43
C CYS A 21 -1.74 16.06 -4.34
N PRO A 22 -1.30 17.34 -4.40
CA PRO A 22 -1.69 18.39 -5.36
C PRO A 22 -0.81 18.50 -6.63
N GLY A 23 0.04 17.52 -6.92
CA GLY A 23 0.96 17.55 -8.08
C GLY A 23 2.22 16.70 -7.92
N LYS A 24 2.24 15.76 -6.96
CA LYS A 24 3.32 14.79 -6.81
C LYS A 24 3.18 13.71 -7.89
N PHE A 25 4.24 12.97 -8.16
CA PHE A 25 4.19 11.81 -9.05
C PHE A 25 4.69 10.58 -8.30
N ILE A 26 4.02 9.43 -8.51
CA ILE A 26 4.44 8.15 -7.94
C ILE A 26 4.64 7.12 -9.06
N ALA A 27 5.72 6.36 -8.93
CA ALA A 27 5.98 5.17 -9.73
C ALA A 27 6.14 3.97 -8.79
N LEU A 28 5.43 2.89 -9.10
CA LEU A 28 5.48 1.63 -8.38
C LEU A 28 5.96 0.55 -9.33
N VAL A 29 6.97 -0.20 -8.90
CA VAL A 29 7.53 -1.32 -9.66
C VAL A 29 7.60 -2.56 -8.79
N SER A 30 7.60 -3.74 -9.40
CA SER A 30 7.79 -5.02 -8.74
C SER A 30 8.78 -5.91 -9.47
N GLY A 31 9.34 -6.87 -8.75
CA GLY A 31 10.34 -7.80 -9.27
C GLY A 31 11.21 -8.34 -8.15
N ASP A 32 12.34 -8.95 -8.52
CA ASP A 32 13.32 -9.42 -7.56
C ASP A 32 13.91 -8.26 -6.75
N VAL A 33 14.16 -8.49 -5.46
CA VAL A 33 14.61 -7.43 -4.52
C VAL A 33 15.85 -6.69 -5.02
N GLY A 34 16.78 -7.38 -5.68
CA GLY A 34 17.95 -6.77 -6.30
C GLY A 34 17.59 -5.82 -7.45
N ALA A 35 16.78 -6.30 -8.40
CA ALA A 35 16.33 -5.52 -9.55
C ALA A 35 15.47 -4.32 -9.14
N VAL A 36 14.56 -4.50 -8.17
CA VAL A 36 13.76 -3.40 -7.61
C VAL A 36 14.63 -2.36 -6.95
N ARG A 37 15.63 -2.77 -6.14
CA ARG A 37 16.55 -1.83 -5.49
C ARG A 37 17.32 -1.03 -6.53
N GLU A 38 17.94 -1.68 -7.50
CA GLU A 38 18.68 -1.00 -8.57
C GLU A 38 17.80 -0.03 -9.36
N SER A 39 16.61 -0.47 -9.77
CA SER A 39 15.63 0.37 -10.47
C SER A 39 15.24 1.61 -9.64
N VAL A 40 14.87 1.43 -8.36
CA VAL A 40 14.39 2.51 -7.49
C VAL A 40 15.51 3.50 -7.16
N GLU A 41 16.72 3.03 -6.85
CA GLU A 41 17.87 3.90 -6.57
C GLU A 41 18.20 4.78 -7.78
N ASN A 42 18.35 4.19 -8.97
CA ASN A 42 18.66 4.94 -10.19
C ASN A 42 17.53 5.92 -10.58
N GLY A 43 16.26 5.53 -10.39
CA GLY A 43 15.12 6.41 -10.65
C GLY A 43 15.05 7.60 -9.69
N TYR A 44 15.38 7.38 -8.43
CA TYR A 44 15.40 8.44 -7.40
C TYR A 44 16.55 9.42 -7.61
N ASP A 45 17.73 8.91 -7.96
CA ASP A 45 18.94 9.73 -8.14
C ASP A 45 18.99 10.44 -9.50
N PHE A 46 18.16 10.03 -10.47
CA PHE A 46 18.09 10.64 -11.81
C PHE A 46 17.86 12.16 -11.77
N ASP A 47 17.01 12.64 -10.85
CA ASP A 47 16.70 14.06 -10.67
C ASP A 47 16.46 14.37 -9.18
N ALA A 48 17.51 14.14 -8.38
CA ALA A 48 17.48 14.24 -6.92
C ALA A 48 16.81 15.52 -6.35
N PRO A 49 16.94 16.73 -6.96
CA PRO A 49 16.25 17.92 -6.47
C PRO A 49 14.71 17.83 -6.46
N PHE A 50 14.12 16.99 -7.30
CA PHE A 50 12.67 16.77 -7.38
C PHE A 50 12.22 15.48 -6.71
N ALA A 51 13.15 14.67 -6.22
CA ALA A 51 12.85 13.42 -5.54
C ALA A 51 12.36 13.69 -4.12
N ILE A 52 11.15 13.20 -3.80
CA ILE A 52 10.50 13.45 -2.50
C ILE A 52 10.84 12.34 -1.51
N SER A 53 10.60 11.08 -1.91
CA SER A 53 10.87 9.91 -1.09
C SER A 53 10.97 8.66 -1.96
N LYS A 54 11.65 7.64 -1.44
CA LYS A 54 11.67 6.28 -1.98
C LYS A 54 11.47 5.28 -0.84
N PHE A 55 10.94 4.12 -1.19
CA PHE A 55 10.79 3.00 -0.28
C PHE A 55 10.83 1.70 -1.07
N ILE A 56 11.34 0.63 -0.45
CA ILE A 56 11.41 -0.71 -1.02
C ILE A 56 10.87 -1.68 0.02
N LEU A 57 9.85 -2.46 -0.35
CA LEU A 57 9.27 -3.51 0.49
C LEU A 57 9.81 -4.89 0.08
N PRO A 58 10.79 -5.46 0.79
CA PRO A 58 11.21 -6.83 0.54
C PRO A 58 10.16 -7.83 1.05
N ASN A 59 10.05 -8.98 0.38
CA ASN A 59 9.18 -10.09 0.78
C ASN A 59 7.72 -9.65 1.01
N ALA A 60 7.18 -8.83 0.11
CA ALA A 60 5.80 -8.35 0.20
C ALA A 60 4.82 -9.55 0.20
N HIS A 61 3.77 -9.47 1.02
CA HIS A 61 2.73 -10.47 1.06
C HIS A 61 2.05 -10.57 -0.33
N PRO A 62 1.73 -11.78 -0.84
CA PRO A 62 1.19 -11.93 -2.19
C PRO A 62 -0.08 -11.13 -2.49
N SER A 63 -0.88 -10.79 -1.47
CA SER A 63 -2.09 -9.97 -1.63
C SER A 63 -1.84 -8.47 -1.83
N ILE A 64 -0.60 -7.97 -1.64
CA ILE A 64 -0.29 -6.54 -1.79
C ILE A 64 -0.44 -6.09 -3.23
N LEU A 65 0.08 -6.87 -4.17
CA LEU A 65 0.04 -6.54 -5.60
C LEU A 65 -1.41 -6.48 -6.14
N PRO A 66 -2.28 -7.49 -5.89
CA PRO A 66 -3.69 -7.38 -6.25
C PRO A 66 -4.42 -6.20 -5.61
N ALA A 67 -4.16 -5.94 -4.32
CA ALA A 67 -4.80 -4.86 -3.59
C ALA A 67 -4.39 -3.46 -4.09
N LEU A 68 -3.15 -3.29 -4.55
CA LEU A 68 -2.67 -2.05 -5.16
C LEU A 68 -3.21 -1.81 -6.57
N THR A 69 -3.33 -2.87 -7.35
CA THR A 69 -3.74 -2.80 -8.76
C THR A 69 -5.25 -2.88 -8.96
N ALA A 70 -6.03 -2.91 -7.87
CA ALA A 70 -7.48 -3.11 -7.88
C ALA A 70 -7.92 -4.37 -8.65
N THR A 71 -7.11 -5.43 -8.58
CA THR A 71 -7.39 -6.73 -9.23
C THR A 71 -7.80 -7.80 -8.22
N THR A 72 -8.00 -7.43 -6.95
CA THR A 72 -8.56 -8.33 -5.94
C THR A 72 -9.97 -8.76 -6.33
N THR A 73 -10.21 -10.07 -6.36
CA THR A 73 -11.54 -10.65 -6.67
C THR A 73 -12.38 -10.93 -5.42
N THR A 74 -11.98 -10.39 -4.26
CA THR A 74 -12.56 -10.73 -2.96
C THR A 74 -13.79 -9.87 -2.68
N GLU A 75 -14.94 -10.53 -2.50
CA GLU A 75 -16.11 -9.90 -1.90
C GLU A 75 -15.87 -9.68 -0.39
N VAL A 76 -16.41 -8.58 0.17
CA VAL A 76 -16.35 -8.33 1.62
C VAL A 76 -17.07 -9.47 2.35
N LYS A 77 -16.33 -10.22 3.18
CA LYS A 77 -16.85 -11.29 4.03
C LYS A 77 -16.51 -11.01 5.48
N GLY A 78 -17.47 -11.28 6.37
CA GLY A 78 -17.31 -11.05 7.79
C GLY A 78 -17.19 -9.57 8.12
N SER A 79 -16.23 -9.24 8.98
CA SER A 79 -15.94 -7.88 9.41
C SER A 79 -15.03 -7.15 8.41
N LEU A 80 -15.16 -5.84 8.35
CA LEU A 80 -14.34 -4.95 7.53
C LEU A 80 -13.41 -4.14 8.43
N GLY A 81 -12.13 -4.11 8.08
CA GLY A 81 -11.10 -3.29 8.70
C GLY A 81 -10.61 -2.19 7.76
N LEU A 82 -10.29 -1.04 8.36
CA LEU A 82 -9.75 0.13 7.66
C LEU A 82 -8.51 0.66 8.37
N ILE A 83 -7.49 1.03 7.60
CA ILE A 83 -6.33 1.81 8.06
C ILE A 83 -6.21 3.04 7.18
N GLU A 84 -6.17 4.23 7.79
CA GLU A 84 -5.87 5.51 7.12
C GLU A 84 -4.45 5.94 7.49
N THR A 85 -3.66 6.31 6.48
CA THR A 85 -2.28 6.78 6.66
C THR A 85 -2.07 8.17 6.07
N VAL A 86 -1.05 8.87 6.57
CA VAL A 86 -0.67 10.21 6.07
C VAL A 86 -0.10 10.20 4.65
N ASP A 87 0.48 9.07 4.23
CA ASP A 87 1.04 8.89 2.89
C ASP A 87 0.86 7.47 2.31
N ALA A 88 1.17 7.35 1.02
CA ALA A 88 1.06 6.12 0.24
C ALA A 88 2.02 4.99 0.68
N ALA A 89 3.25 5.32 1.08
CA ALA A 89 4.24 4.30 1.45
C ALA A 89 3.84 3.62 2.76
N SER A 90 3.40 4.39 3.75
CA SER A 90 2.91 3.86 5.01
C SER A 90 1.69 2.96 4.84
N ALA A 91 0.79 3.24 3.88
CA ALA A 91 -0.34 2.35 3.59
C ALA A 91 0.11 0.99 3.02
N VAL A 92 1.11 0.97 2.15
CA VAL A 92 1.67 -0.28 1.62
C VAL A 92 2.31 -1.11 2.74
N ILE A 93 3.08 -0.47 3.62
CA ILE A 93 3.69 -1.13 4.78
C ILE A 93 2.60 -1.66 5.73
N ALA A 94 1.61 -0.83 6.07
CA ALA A 94 0.52 -1.21 6.96
C ALA A 94 -0.26 -2.40 6.41
N GLY A 95 -0.58 -2.41 5.12
CA GLY A 95 -1.25 -3.52 4.46
C GLY A 95 -0.43 -4.81 4.49
N ASP A 96 0.88 -4.73 4.27
CA ASP A 96 1.78 -5.89 4.31
C ASP A 96 1.86 -6.50 5.72
N VAL A 97 2.05 -5.65 6.72
CA VAL A 97 2.08 -6.05 8.13
C VAL A 97 0.75 -6.69 8.52
N ALA A 98 -0.38 -6.05 8.16
CA ALA A 98 -1.71 -6.56 8.44
C ALA A 98 -1.95 -7.95 7.82
N ALA A 99 -1.59 -8.13 6.55
CA ALA A 99 -1.78 -9.39 5.83
C ALA A 99 -0.89 -10.52 6.37
N LYS A 100 0.29 -10.19 6.90
CA LYS A 100 1.19 -11.18 7.54
C LYS A 100 0.78 -11.54 8.96
N ALA A 101 0.03 -10.67 9.65
CA ALA A 101 -0.31 -10.83 11.05
C ALA A 101 -1.45 -11.84 11.29
N ALA A 102 -2.43 -11.89 10.39
CA ALA A 102 -3.66 -12.66 10.60
C ALA A 102 -4.25 -13.16 9.27
N PRO A 103 -5.10 -14.21 9.30
CA PRO A 103 -5.77 -14.72 8.10
C PRO A 103 -6.89 -13.76 7.66
N ILE A 104 -6.52 -12.68 7.00
CA ILE A 104 -7.42 -11.68 6.43
C ILE A 104 -7.29 -11.64 4.90
N HIS A 105 -8.26 -11.01 4.25
CA HIS A 105 -8.18 -10.66 2.84
C HIS A 105 -7.96 -9.15 2.70
N LEU A 106 -6.84 -8.74 2.09
CA LEU A 106 -6.71 -7.36 1.62
C LEU A 106 -7.66 -7.17 0.44
N ILE A 107 -8.49 -6.13 0.51
CA ILE A 107 -9.44 -5.76 -0.54
C ILE A 107 -8.76 -4.77 -1.49
N GLU A 108 -8.29 -3.65 -0.96
CA GLU A 108 -7.72 -2.57 -1.75
C GLU A 108 -6.71 -1.77 -0.90
N ILE A 109 -5.63 -1.31 -1.54
CA ILE A 109 -4.75 -0.26 -1.02
C ILE A 109 -4.90 0.95 -1.94
N ARG A 110 -5.70 1.93 -1.49
CA ARG A 110 -6.05 3.10 -2.29
C ARG A 110 -5.06 4.23 -2.06
N LEU A 111 -4.23 4.49 -3.07
CA LEU A 111 -3.18 5.52 -3.00
C LEU A 111 -3.69 6.90 -3.47
N ALA A 112 -3.73 7.86 -2.54
CA ALA A 112 -3.64 9.32 -2.76
C ALA A 112 -4.39 9.93 -3.97
N ARG A 113 -5.63 9.50 -4.24
CA ARG A 113 -6.54 10.09 -5.23
C ARG A 113 -7.43 11.18 -4.63
N GLY A 114 -7.01 12.44 -4.70
CA GLY A 114 -7.80 13.57 -4.17
C GLY A 114 -7.82 13.69 -2.64
N MET A 115 -6.93 12.98 -1.94
CA MET A 115 -6.93 12.85 -0.47
C MET A 115 -5.78 13.60 0.21
N GLY A 116 -5.14 14.56 -0.48
CA GLY A 116 -4.03 15.33 0.09
C GLY A 116 -2.79 14.51 0.43
N GLY A 117 -2.54 13.41 -0.29
CA GLY A 117 -1.42 12.51 -0.06
C GLY A 117 -1.75 11.29 0.81
N LYS A 118 -2.85 11.31 1.56
CA LYS A 118 -3.30 10.20 2.39
C LYS A 118 -3.61 8.94 1.58
N ALA A 119 -3.58 7.80 2.24
CA ALA A 119 -3.93 6.52 1.65
C ALA A 119 -4.76 5.67 2.62
N PHE A 120 -5.47 4.69 2.06
CA PHE A 120 -6.34 3.79 2.80
C PHE A 120 -6.02 2.34 2.48
N VAL A 121 -6.07 1.49 3.50
CA VAL A 121 -6.04 0.02 3.37
C VAL A 121 -7.39 -0.51 3.80
N PHE A 122 -8.01 -1.31 2.94
CA PHE A 122 -9.26 -2.01 3.21
C PHE A 122 -8.98 -3.51 3.30
N LEU A 123 -9.48 -4.16 4.34
CA LEU A 123 -9.33 -5.60 4.56
C LEU A 123 -10.58 -6.20 5.16
N CYS A 124 -10.80 -7.51 5.00
CA CYS A 124 -11.92 -8.21 5.60
C CYS A 124 -11.55 -9.60 6.10
N GLY A 125 -12.41 -10.16 6.96
CA GLY A 125 -12.24 -11.49 7.55
C GLY A 125 -13.06 -11.66 8.81
N GLU A 126 -12.73 -12.68 9.60
CA GLU A 126 -13.32 -12.87 10.92
C GLU A 126 -12.93 -11.72 11.87
N LEU A 127 -13.86 -11.28 12.73
CA LEU A 127 -13.66 -10.12 13.61
C LEU A 127 -12.32 -10.17 14.38
N PRO A 128 -11.93 -11.27 15.05
CA PRO A 128 -10.67 -11.30 15.79
C PRO A 128 -9.43 -11.20 14.90
N ALA A 129 -9.50 -11.72 13.67
CA ALA A 129 -8.41 -11.63 12.71
C ALA A 129 -8.25 -10.20 12.19
N VAL A 130 -9.37 -9.51 11.92
CA VAL A 130 -9.39 -8.10 11.54
C VAL A 130 -8.80 -7.23 12.65
N GLU A 131 -9.26 -7.40 13.89
CA GLU A 131 -8.74 -6.64 15.05
C GLU A 131 -7.23 -6.88 15.24
N MET A 132 -6.78 -8.13 15.16
CA MET A 132 -5.36 -8.49 15.25
C MET A 132 -4.52 -7.83 14.14
N ALA A 133 -5.00 -7.85 12.90
CA ALA A 133 -4.32 -7.24 11.76
C ALA A 133 -4.16 -5.72 11.95
N LEU A 134 -5.24 -5.02 12.32
CA LEU A 134 -5.22 -3.58 12.55
C LEU A 134 -4.32 -3.19 13.72
N ASN A 135 -4.39 -3.92 14.83
CA ASN A 135 -3.57 -3.66 16.02
C ASN A 135 -2.08 -3.89 15.71
N THR A 136 -1.75 -4.94 14.98
CA THR A 136 -0.35 -5.25 14.62
C THR A 136 0.23 -4.18 13.68
N ALA A 137 -0.52 -3.76 12.65
CA ALA A 137 -0.10 -2.68 11.76
C ALA A 137 0.06 -1.35 12.51
N SER A 138 -0.89 -1.02 13.40
CA SER A 138 -0.86 0.20 14.21
C SER A 138 0.33 0.22 15.16
N HIS A 139 0.61 -0.91 15.84
CA HIS A 139 1.74 -1.04 16.74
C HIS A 139 3.08 -0.98 15.99
N HIS A 140 3.16 -1.60 14.81
CA HIS A 140 4.37 -1.56 13.98
C HIS A 140 4.76 -0.14 13.58
N LEU A 141 3.77 0.71 13.27
CA LEU A 141 3.97 2.08 12.78
C LEU A 141 3.76 3.16 13.86
N ALA A 142 3.60 2.77 15.13
CA ALA A 142 3.25 3.70 16.21
C ALA A 142 4.31 4.80 16.44
N GLY A 143 5.60 4.47 16.24
CA GLY A 143 6.71 5.40 16.43
C GLY A 143 6.87 6.45 15.32
N GLU A 144 6.22 6.26 14.17
CA GLU A 144 6.39 7.12 13.00
C GLU A 144 5.33 8.22 12.92
N GLY A 145 4.21 8.09 13.64
CA GLY A 145 3.10 9.06 13.57
C GLY A 145 2.38 9.08 12.22
N VAL A 146 2.48 7.99 11.45
CA VAL A 146 1.97 7.90 10.07
C VAL A 146 0.56 7.30 9.95
N ILE A 147 0.08 6.61 10.99
CA ILE A 147 -1.31 6.14 11.07
C ILE A 147 -2.19 7.29 11.55
N ILE A 148 -3.18 7.66 10.75
CA ILE A 148 -4.19 8.68 11.11
C ILE A 148 -5.30 8.03 11.94
N ALA A 149 -5.81 6.90 11.46
CA ALA A 149 -6.92 6.20 12.10
C ALA A 149 -6.96 4.72 11.69
N THR A 150 -7.55 3.91 12.56
CA THR A 150 -8.02 2.57 12.24
C THR A 150 -9.48 2.42 12.65
N SER A 151 -10.21 1.55 11.96
CA SER A 151 -11.62 1.30 12.26
C SER A 151 -12.03 -0.12 11.91
N VAL A 152 -13.02 -0.65 12.63
CA VAL A 152 -13.64 -1.94 12.39
C VAL A 152 -15.13 -1.77 12.24
N ILE A 153 -15.70 -2.37 11.20
CA ILE A 153 -17.13 -2.57 11.05
C ILE A 153 -17.37 -4.06 11.16
N SER A 154 -17.88 -4.50 12.32
CA SER A 154 -18.03 -5.93 12.65
C SER A 154 -19.03 -6.66 11.74
N SER A 155 -20.09 -5.96 11.32
CA SER A 155 -21.12 -6.47 10.42
C SER A 155 -21.49 -5.38 9.39
N PRO A 156 -20.72 -5.23 8.29
CA PRO A 156 -20.97 -4.21 7.29
C PRO A 156 -22.29 -4.50 6.56
N HIS A 157 -23.05 -3.44 6.27
CA HIS A 157 -24.29 -3.58 5.52
C HIS A 157 -24.02 -4.23 4.15
N PRO A 158 -24.80 -5.21 3.66
CA PRO A 158 -24.48 -5.98 2.44
C PRO A 158 -24.37 -5.16 1.14
N ARG A 159 -24.90 -3.93 1.13
CA ARG A 159 -24.76 -2.98 0.01
C ARG A 159 -23.46 -2.17 0.03
N LEU A 160 -22.69 -2.22 1.11
CA LEU A 160 -21.40 -1.55 1.20
C LEU A 160 -20.38 -2.37 0.40
N LYS A 161 -19.92 -1.81 -0.73
CA LYS A 161 -18.94 -2.43 -1.63
C LYS A 161 -17.69 -1.54 -1.71
N PHE A 162 -16.54 -2.16 -1.94
CA PHE A 162 -15.24 -1.51 -2.09
C PHE A 162 -14.70 -1.79 -3.48
#